data_AF-A0A7W8YWI0-F1
#
_entry.id   AF-A0A7W8YWI0-F1
#
_cell.length_a   1.000
_cell.length_b   1.000
_cell.length_c   1.000
_cell.angle_alpha   90.00
_cell.angle_beta   90.00
_cell.angle_gamma   90.00
#
_symmetry.space_group_name_H-M   'P 1'
#
loop_
_entity.id
_entity.type
_entity.pdbx_description
1 polymer ?
#
loop_
_entity_poly.entity_id
_entity_poly.type
_entity_poly.pdbx_seq_one_letter_code
_entity_poly.pdbx_strand_id
1 'polypeptide(L)'
;MFLYRITNRKNAADLSGLGASFYGGRWNNPGNSVIYTADTIALATLEQLVHKVDYIPNRDFVLTTIEIPDHVKTDILSENHLPDGWRSYPPPKALQILGDQWISDKASLALKVPSAIIDYEFNFLINPAHPDFKYLKIVSITDFSFDPKVKTKERKEELPSFNIDQKEIVRERIINENETLLASTKPVNFSFDIFISHASEDKETLVNPIVEQMKIYGLKYWYDIEQIRLGDRITRKINHGLKNSRFIFAVLTTTFIKKPWAMQEIESALNKETDSGSTFVFPMLAGTYNERQEILDHINLLRDKLHIVWNNNPEEIVKKIIQAIAVQ
;
A
#
# COMPACT_ATOMS: atom_id res chain seq x y z
N MET A 1 -16.23 26.98 -7.39
CA MET A 1 -14.74 26.88 -7.40
C MET A 1 -14.24 25.64 -8.12
N PHE A 2 -13.00 25.65 -8.63
CA PHE A 2 -12.34 24.49 -9.26
C PHE A 2 -11.19 23.97 -8.40
N LEU A 3 -11.08 22.65 -8.31
CA LEU A 3 -10.07 21.92 -7.54
C LEU A 3 -9.34 20.93 -8.45
N TYR A 4 -8.09 20.67 -8.13
CA TYR A 4 -7.19 19.91 -8.99
C TYR A 4 -6.66 18.66 -8.30
N ARG A 5 -6.63 17.56 -9.04
CA ARG A 5 -6.08 16.28 -8.56
C ARG A 5 -5.27 15.62 -9.67
N ILE A 6 -4.05 15.20 -9.34
CA ILE A 6 -3.18 14.47 -10.26
C ILE A 6 -3.07 13.02 -9.80
N THR A 7 -3.48 12.08 -10.65
CA THR A 7 -3.49 10.64 -10.36
C THR A 7 -3.17 9.81 -11.60
N ASN A 8 -2.92 8.51 -11.42
CA ASN A 8 -2.93 7.57 -12.53
C ASN A 8 -4.30 7.55 -13.21
N ARG A 9 -4.33 7.40 -14.54
CA ARG A 9 -5.56 7.41 -15.36
C ARG A 9 -6.62 6.44 -14.86
N LYS A 10 -6.23 5.24 -14.40
CA LYS A 10 -7.15 4.25 -13.83
C LYS A 10 -7.98 4.76 -12.64
N ASN A 11 -7.50 5.80 -11.94
CA ASN A 11 -8.15 6.42 -10.79
C ASN A 11 -8.75 7.80 -11.11
N ALA A 12 -8.71 8.25 -12.37
CA ALA A 12 -9.03 9.63 -12.75
C ALA A 12 -10.48 10.02 -12.44
N ALA A 13 -11.40 9.07 -12.61
CA ALA A 13 -12.82 9.21 -12.34
C ALA A 13 -13.23 8.64 -10.97
N ASP A 14 -12.28 8.13 -10.18
CA ASP A 14 -12.57 7.58 -8.85
C ASP A 14 -12.77 8.73 -7.84
N LEU A 15 -14.02 8.97 -7.47
CA LEU A 15 -14.41 9.92 -6.42
C LEU A 15 -14.93 9.19 -5.17
N SER A 16 -14.62 7.90 -4.98
CA SER A 16 -15.07 7.15 -3.80
C SER A 16 -14.30 7.49 -2.54
N GLY A 17 -13.08 8.06 -2.68
CA GLY A 17 -12.16 8.31 -1.56
C GLY A 17 -11.53 7.05 -0.97
N LEU A 18 -11.75 5.87 -1.59
CA LEU A 18 -11.28 4.59 -1.05
C LEU A 18 -9.75 4.51 -0.95
N GLY A 19 -9.01 5.13 -1.89
CA GLY A 19 -7.56 5.20 -1.81
C GLY A 19 -7.06 5.82 -0.50
N ALA A 20 -7.64 6.96 -0.09
CA ALA A 20 -7.29 7.58 1.19
C ALA A 20 -7.80 6.77 2.38
N SER A 21 -8.95 6.10 2.24
CA SER A 21 -9.47 5.19 3.27
C SER A 21 -8.54 4.00 3.52
N PHE A 22 -7.90 3.43 2.50
CA PHE A 22 -7.02 2.28 2.71
C PHE A 22 -5.71 2.63 3.42
N TYR A 23 -5.10 3.77 3.10
CA TYR A 23 -3.76 4.11 3.60
C TYR A 23 -3.78 5.14 4.74
N GLY A 24 -4.88 5.87 4.91
CA GLY A 24 -4.89 7.11 5.66
C GLY A 24 -4.11 8.22 4.94
N GLY A 25 -4.17 9.42 5.51
CA GLY A 25 -3.43 10.58 5.02
C GLY A 25 -3.15 11.55 6.15
N ARG A 26 -2.74 12.78 5.84
CA ARG A 26 -2.51 13.82 6.85
C ARG A 26 -3.79 14.15 7.64
N TRP A 27 -4.95 14.07 6.98
CA TRP A 27 -6.23 14.53 7.48
C TRP A 27 -7.29 13.42 7.60
N ASN A 28 -6.92 12.15 7.50
CA ASN A 28 -7.86 11.05 7.74
C ASN A 28 -7.13 9.81 8.24
N ASN A 29 -7.79 9.04 9.09
CA ASN A 29 -7.36 7.70 9.43
C ASN A 29 -7.75 6.69 8.35
N PRO A 30 -7.03 5.55 8.28
CA PRO A 30 -7.52 4.41 7.55
C PRO A 30 -8.95 4.05 7.98
N GLY A 31 -9.79 3.62 7.02
CA GLY A 31 -11.22 3.38 7.20
C GLY A 31 -12.12 4.56 6.84
N ASN A 32 -11.59 5.80 6.83
CA ASN A 32 -12.36 6.99 6.49
C ASN A 32 -12.07 7.45 5.06
N SER A 33 -13.08 7.37 4.19
CA SER A 33 -12.98 7.82 2.81
C SER A 33 -12.98 9.34 2.69
N VAL A 34 -11.99 9.87 1.97
CA VAL A 34 -11.85 11.28 1.66
C VAL A 34 -11.09 11.46 0.34
N ILE A 35 -11.40 12.51 -0.40
CA ILE A 35 -10.67 12.84 -1.64
C ILE A 35 -9.76 14.03 -1.36
N TYR A 36 -8.47 13.89 -1.64
CA TYR A 36 -7.50 14.97 -1.56
C TYR A 36 -7.39 15.68 -2.91
N THR A 37 -7.50 17.00 -2.88
CA THR A 37 -7.36 17.89 -4.03
C THR A 37 -6.60 19.15 -3.60
N ALA A 38 -6.14 19.94 -4.57
CA ALA A 38 -5.45 21.20 -4.32
C ALA A 38 -6.18 22.38 -4.98
N ASP A 39 -5.99 23.58 -4.42
CA ASP A 39 -6.52 24.85 -4.97
C ASP A 39 -5.83 25.23 -6.30
N THR A 40 -4.59 24.77 -6.52
CA THR A 40 -3.81 25.07 -7.72
C THR A 40 -3.22 23.81 -8.35
N ILE A 41 -3.03 23.82 -9.67
CA ILE A 41 -2.33 22.74 -10.40
C ILE A 41 -0.88 22.61 -9.92
N ALA A 42 -0.23 23.75 -9.61
CA ALA A 42 1.14 23.77 -9.09
C ALA A 42 1.24 23.04 -7.75
N LEU A 43 0.32 23.29 -6.81
CA LEU A 43 0.28 22.57 -5.54
C LEU A 43 -0.04 21.08 -5.75
N ALA A 44 -1.03 20.74 -6.57
CA ALA A 44 -1.33 19.33 -6.88
C ALA A 44 -0.10 18.58 -7.42
N THR A 45 0.70 19.26 -8.24
CA THR A 45 1.96 18.76 -8.79
C THR A 45 2.97 18.54 -7.67
N LEU A 46 3.16 19.53 -6.81
CA LEU A 46 4.13 19.47 -5.72
C LEU A 46 3.77 18.39 -4.68
N GLU A 47 2.49 18.22 -4.37
CA GLU A 47 1.98 17.14 -3.51
C GLU A 47 2.34 15.76 -4.08
N GLN A 48 2.25 15.57 -5.40
CA GLN A 48 2.73 14.33 -6.03
C GLN A 48 4.26 14.19 -5.93
N LEU A 49 5.01 15.26 -6.19
CA LEU A 49 6.47 15.23 -6.18
C LEU A 49 7.02 14.96 -4.78
N VAL A 50 6.52 15.63 -3.74
CA VAL A 50 7.03 15.54 -2.36
C VAL A 50 6.61 14.24 -1.66
N HIS A 51 5.41 13.73 -1.93
CA HIS A 51 4.93 12.50 -1.30
C HIS A 51 5.25 11.22 -2.07
N LYS A 52 5.67 11.31 -3.34
CA LYS A 52 5.97 10.14 -4.19
C LYS A 52 7.36 10.22 -4.85
N VAL A 53 8.32 10.87 -4.18
CA VAL A 53 9.69 11.17 -4.68
C VAL A 53 10.42 9.93 -5.20
N ASP A 54 10.05 8.73 -4.79
CA ASP A 54 10.91 7.56 -4.99
C ASP A 54 11.01 7.04 -6.43
N TYR A 55 10.06 7.36 -7.34
CA TYR A 55 10.16 6.99 -8.76
C TYR A 55 9.02 7.61 -9.60
N ILE A 56 9.32 8.51 -10.56
CA ILE A 56 8.36 8.91 -11.60
C ILE A 56 8.91 8.52 -12.98
N PRO A 57 8.66 7.30 -13.47
CA PRO A 57 8.75 7.05 -14.90
C PRO A 57 7.43 6.49 -15.43
N ASN A 58 7.05 7.02 -16.60
CA ASN A 58 6.05 6.45 -17.50
C ASN A 58 4.74 5.99 -16.82
N ARG A 59 4.25 6.76 -15.85
CA ARG A 59 2.88 6.59 -15.37
C ARG A 59 1.98 7.50 -16.17
N ASP A 60 0.91 6.91 -16.66
CA ASP A 60 -0.20 7.53 -17.36
C ASP A 60 -0.96 8.46 -16.39
N PHE A 61 -0.31 9.57 -16.02
CA PHE A 61 -0.85 10.58 -15.13
C PHE A 61 -1.82 11.47 -15.89
N VAL A 62 -2.88 11.84 -15.19
CA VAL A 62 -3.87 12.79 -15.67
C VAL A 62 -4.17 13.81 -14.59
N LEU A 63 -4.47 15.02 -15.04
CA LEU A 63 -5.05 16.09 -14.26
C LEU A 63 -6.57 15.99 -14.35
N THR A 64 -7.20 15.69 -13.22
CA THR A 64 -8.65 15.77 -13.04
C THR A 64 -9.00 17.14 -12.46
N THR A 65 -9.83 17.90 -13.19
CA THR A 65 -10.41 19.17 -12.73
C THR A 65 -11.81 18.90 -12.18
N ILE A 66 -12.05 19.30 -10.95
CA ILE A 66 -13.29 19.06 -10.21
C ILE A 66 -13.93 20.40 -9.87
N GLU A 67 -15.22 20.55 -10.15
CA GLU A 67 -16.02 21.73 -9.81
C GLU A 67 -16.85 21.46 -8.55
N ILE A 68 -16.77 22.38 -7.60
CA ILE A 68 -17.72 22.53 -6.49
C ILE A 68 -18.50 23.82 -6.72
N PRO A 69 -19.82 23.76 -6.92
CA PRO A 69 -20.64 24.96 -7.07
C PRO A 69 -20.57 25.87 -5.85
N ASP A 70 -20.59 27.19 -6.05
CA ASP A 70 -20.36 28.17 -4.97
C ASP A 70 -21.44 28.18 -3.87
N HIS A 71 -22.62 27.61 -4.15
CA HIS A 71 -23.69 27.46 -3.16
C HIS A 71 -23.46 26.28 -2.20
N VAL A 72 -22.52 25.38 -2.50
CA VAL A 72 -22.24 24.22 -1.66
C VAL A 72 -21.31 24.63 -0.52
N LYS A 73 -21.69 24.27 0.70
CA LYS A 73 -20.94 24.63 1.91
C LYS A 73 -19.52 24.05 1.86
N THR A 74 -18.54 24.91 2.12
CA THR A 74 -17.13 24.57 2.31
C THR A 74 -16.67 25.15 3.64
N ASP A 75 -16.19 24.30 4.53
CA ASP A 75 -15.61 24.73 5.81
C ASP A 75 -14.13 25.10 5.61
N ILE A 76 -13.59 25.95 6.49
CA ILE A 76 -12.20 26.40 6.44
C ILE A 76 -11.53 26.07 7.77
N LEU A 77 -10.46 25.27 7.74
CA LEU A 77 -9.62 24.98 8.89
C LEU A 77 -8.47 26.00 8.95
N SER A 78 -8.54 26.92 9.91
CA SER A 78 -7.49 27.90 10.16
C SER A 78 -6.24 27.26 10.80
N GLU A 79 -5.05 27.74 10.44
CA GLU A 79 -3.78 27.33 11.06
C GLU A 79 -3.76 27.50 12.59
N ASN A 80 -4.48 28.48 13.12
CA ASN A 80 -4.54 28.75 14.57
C ASN A 80 -5.23 27.62 15.36
N HIS A 81 -5.96 26.74 14.68
CA HIS A 81 -6.60 25.56 15.29
C HIS A 81 -5.78 24.28 15.11
N LEU A 82 -4.58 24.38 14.51
CA LEU A 82 -3.72 23.24 14.28
C LEU A 82 -2.76 23.03 15.45
N PRO A 83 -2.45 21.76 15.78
CA PRO A 83 -1.47 21.44 16.82
C PRO A 83 -0.07 21.93 16.46
N ASP A 84 0.77 22.11 17.47
CA ASP A 84 2.19 22.37 17.27
C ASP A 84 2.82 21.28 16.39
N GLY A 85 3.69 21.72 15.48
CA GLY A 85 4.35 20.81 14.55
C GLY A 85 3.42 20.18 13.50
N TRP A 86 2.23 20.73 13.24
CA TRP A 86 1.29 20.16 12.24
C TRP A 86 1.89 19.93 10.84
N ARG A 87 2.92 20.70 10.46
CA ARG A 87 3.66 20.54 9.20
C ARG A 87 4.63 19.34 9.21
N SER A 88 4.86 18.70 10.35
CA SER A 88 5.84 17.60 10.48
C SER A 88 5.51 16.40 9.61
N TYR A 89 6.53 15.60 9.35
CA TYR A 89 6.41 14.27 8.77
C TYR A 89 7.10 13.24 9.68
N PRO A 90 6.42 12.16 10.10
CA PRO A 90 4.99 11.87 9.87
C PRO A 90 4.05 12.93 10.49
N PRO A 91 2.81 13.07 9.97
CA PRO A 91 1.85 14.06 10.47
C PRO A 91 1.39 13.71 11.91
N PRO A 92 1.16 14.71 12.78
CA PRO A 92 0.60 14.45 14.11
C PRO A 92 -0.79 13.80 14.04
N LYS A 93 -1.04 12.82 14.90
CA LYS A 93 -2.31 12.07 14.94
C LYS A 93 -3.54 12.96 15.12
N ALA A 94 -3.38 14.08 15.84
CA ALA A 94 -4.43 15.07 16.05
C ALA A 94 -5.02 15.61 14.73
N LEU A 95 -4.24 15.72 13.65
CA LEU A 95 -4.75 16.15 12.34
C LEU A 95 -5.71 15.14 11.73
N GLN A 96 -5.40 13.85 11.85
CA GLN A 96 -6.27 12.77 11.38
C GLN A 96 -7.57 12.72 12.18
N ILE A 97 -7.50 12.94 13.50
CA ILE A 97 -8.69 13.01 14.37
C ILE A 97 -9.60 14.18 13.97
N LEU A 98 -9.02 15.36 13.72
CA LEU A 98 -9.77 16.54 13.26
C LEU A 98 -10.50 16.27 11.95
N GLY A 99 -9.81 15.67 10.97
CA GLY A 99 -10.44 15.38 9.68
C GLY A 99 -11.44 14.23 9.73
N ASP A 100 -11.19 13.18 10.52
CA ASP A 100 -12.16 12.11 10.77
C ASP A 100 -13.46 12.63 11.39
N GLN A 101 -13.34 13.54 12.35
CA GLN A 101 -14.50 14.18 12.97
C GLN A 101 -15.30 14.96 11.92
N TRP A 102 -14.62 15.77 11.10
CA TRP A 102 -15.26 16.47 9.98
C TRP A 102 -15.96 15.52 8.98
N ILE A 103 -15.34 14.38 8.66
CA ILE A 103 -15.91 13.35 7.78
C ILE A 103 -17.16 12.73 8.41
N SER A 104 -17.06 12.29 9.67
CA SER A 104 -18.13 11.64 10.42
C SER A 104 -19.34 12.55 10.63
N ASP A 105 -19.09 13.80 11.01
CA ASP A 105 -20.12 14.80 11.25
C ASP A 105 -20.80 15.26 9.96
N LYS A 106 -20.22 14.92 8.79
CA LYS A 106 -20.64 15.42 7.48
C LYS A 106 -20.84 16.94 7.52
N ALA A 107 -19.89 17.65 8.11
CA ALA A 107 -20.04 19.07 8.44
C ALA A 107 -20.14 19.97 7.19
N SER A 108 -19.48 19.58 6.10
CA SER A 108 -19.55 20.23 4.79
C SER A 108 -19.15 19.25 3.68
N LEU A 109 -19.41 19.60 2.41
CA LEU A 109 -18.93 18.78 1.28
C LEU A 109 -17.40 18.83 1.19
N ALA A 110 -16.84 20.02 1.37
CA ALA A 110 -15.40 20.24 1.29
C ALA A 110 -14.85 20.97 2.52
N LEU A 111 -13.61 20.65 2.87
CA LEU A 111 -12.82 21.33 3.90
C LEU A 111 -11.55 21.89 3.28
N LYS A 112 -11.42 23.22 3.33
CA LYS A 112 -10.18 23.92 2.98
C LYS A 112 -9.18 23.78 4.12
N VAL A 113 -8.03 23.20 3.84
CA VAL A 113 -6.95 22.96 4.82
C VAL A 113 -5.64 23.57 4.32
N PRO A 114 -4.79 24.10 5.19
CA PRO A 114 -3.50 24.67 4.77
C PRO A 114 -2.58 23.57 4.24
N SER A 115 -1.78 23.90 3.22
CA SER A 115 -0.75 22.98 2.72
C SER A 115 0.40 22.89 3.73
N ALA A 116 0.85 21.67 4.01
CA ALA A 116 2.05 21.47 4.81
C ALA A 116 3.34 21.74 4.02
N ILE A 117 3.23 21.99 2.70
CA ILE A 117 4.38 22.19 1.80
C ILE A 117 4.59 23.68 1.50
N ILE A 118 3.51 24.45 1.27
CA ILE A 118 3.59 25.88 0.92
C ILE A 118 2.69 26.70 1.86
N ASP A 119 3.30 27.65 2.58
CA ASP A 119 2.68 28.43 3.69
C ASP A 119 1.55 29.39 3.30
N TYR A 120 1.14 29.45 2.03
CA TYR A 120 0.07 30.34 1.56
C TYR A 120 -0.87 29.66 0.56
N GLU A 121 -0.74 28.34 0.39
CA GLU A 121 -1.60 27.56 -0.47
C GLU A 121 -2.39 26.54 0.35
N PHE A 122 -3.48 26.05 -0.24
CA PHE A 122 -4.44 25.22 0.45
C PHE A 122 -4.75 23.97 -0.34
N ASN A 123 -4.88 22.87 0.40
CA ASN A 123 -5.54 21.68 -0.11
C ASN A 123 -7.02 21.71 0.24
N PHE A 124 -7.79 20.91 -0.48
CA PHE A 124 -9.21 20.71 -0.22
C PHE A 124 -9.47 19.22 -0.07
N LEU A 125 -10.10 18.87 1.04
CA LEU A 125 -10.63 17.55 1.31
C LEU A 125 -12.09 17.51 0.88
N ILE A 126 -12.52 16.45 0.20
CA ILE A 126 -13.92 16.27 -0.19
C ILE A 126 -14.46 15.01 0.49
N ASN A 127 -15.61 15.13 1.14
CA ASN A 127 -16.28 14.05 1.83
C ASN A 127 -17.26 13.33 0.87
N PRO A 128 -16.95 12.10 0.40
CA PRO A 128 -17.81 11.36 -0.51
C PRO A 128 -19.14 10.91 0.11
N ALA A 129 -19.24 10.89 1.44
CA ALA A 129 -20.45 10.50 2.15
C ALA A 129 -21.40 11.68 2.47
N HIS A 130 -21.02 12.90 2.10
CA HIS A 130 -21.81 14.11 2.35
C HIS A 130 -23.05 14.17 1.41
N PRO A 131 -24.25 14.58 1.88
CA PRO A 131 -25.46 14.61 1.04
C PRO A 131 -25.35 15.49 -0.22
N ASP A 132 -24.56 16.56 -0.14
CA ASP A 132 -24.31 17.48 -1.25
C ASP A 132 -23.25 16.97 -2.24
N PHE A 133 -22.70 15.77 -2.04
CA PHE A 133 -21.72 15.18 -2.96
C PHE A 133 -22.24 15.04 -4.39
N LYS A 134 -23.57 14.90 -4.55
CA LYS A 134 -24.26 14.92 -5.86
C LYS A 134 -24.04 16.19 -6.69
N TYR A 135 -23.60 17.29 -6.07
CA TYR A 135 -23.31 18.55 -6.77
C TYR A 135 -21.87 18.62 -7.30
N LEU A 136 -21.00 17.70 -6.88
CA LEU A 136 -19.62 17.61 -7.36
C LEU A 136 -19.58 17.16 -8.82
N LYS A 137 -18.78 17.82 -9.65
CA LYS A 137 -18.63 17.45 -11.06
C LYS A 137 -17.18 17.34 -11.48
N ILE A 138 -16.84 16.30 -12.23
CA ILE A 138 -15.59 16.28 -13.00
C ILE A 138 -15.82 17.11 -14.26
N VAL A 139 -15.06 18.18 -14.41
CA VAL A 139 -15.13 19.09 -15.56
C VAL A 139 -14.31 18.56 -16.73
N SER A 140 -13.11 18.06 -16.42
CA SER A 140 -12.18 17.56 -17.42
C SER A 140 -11.20 16.56 -16.80
N ILE A 141 -10.75 15.61 -17.62
CA ILE A 141 -9.60 14.74 -17.35
C ILE A 141 -8.65 14.94 -18.53
N THR A 142 -7.45 15.45 -18.24
CA THR A 142 -6.46 15.80 -19.27
C THR A 142 -5.13 15.13 -18.97
N ASP A 143 -4.40 14.77 -20.01
CA ASP A 143 -3.08 14.15 -19.85
C ASP A 143 -2.14 15.10 -19.13
N PHE A 144 -1.41 14.58 -18.14
CA PHE A 144 -0.48 15.36 -17.34
C PHE A 144 0.88 14.68 -17.32
N SER A 145 1.91 15.41 -17.74
CA SER A 145 3.30 14.97 -17.70
C SER A 145 4.12 15.91 -16.82
N PHE A 146 5.03 15.32 -16.05
CA PHE A 146 6.05 16.08 -15.32
C PHE A 146 7.18 16.45 -16.29
N ASP A 147 7.80 17.62 -16.09
CA ASP A 147 8.97 18.00 -16.88
C ASP A 147 10.09 16.95 -16.65
N PRO A 148 10.66 16.36 -17.72
CA PRO A 148 11.73 15.36 -17.61
C PRO A 148 12.97 15.84 -16.83
N LYS A 149 13.15 17.15 -16.66
CA LYS A 149 14.25 17.76 -15.89
C LYS A 149 14.00 17.79 -14.39
N VAL A 150 12.79 17.46 -13.91
CA VAL A 150 12.51 17.32 -12.48
C VAL A 150 13.28 16.09 -11.97
N LYS A 151 14.44 16.35 -11.38
CA LYS A 151 15.30 15.31 -10.79
C LYS A 151 14.72 14.85 -9.47
N THR A 152 14.19 13.63 -9.42
CA THR A 152 13.93 12.94 -8.15
C THR A 152 15.28 12.55 -7.54
N LYS A 153 15.52 12.87 -6.27
CA LYS A 153 16.70 12.39 -5.56
C LYS A 153 16.51 10.89 -5.30
N GLU A 154 17.43 10.05 -5.79
CA GLU A 154 17.60 8.70 -5.22
C GLU A 154 17.95 8.87 -3.73
N ARG A 155 17.11 8.34 -2.84
CA ARG A 155 17.36 8.41 -1.40
C ARG A 155 18.43 7.38 -1.04
N LYS A 156 19.62 7.82 -0.64
CA LYS A 156 20.50 7.02 0.22
C LYS A 156 19.83 7.01 1.60
N GLU A 157 19.39 5.83 2.04
CA GLU A 157 18.71 5.65 3.33
C GLU A 157 19.66 5.92 4.50
N GLU A 158 19.41 7.01 5.22
CA GLU A 158 19.70 7.08 6.66
C GLU A 158 18.38 7.49 7.33
N LEU A 159 17.83 6.63 8.19
CA LEU A 159 16.59 6.88 8.94
C LEU A 159 16.89 6.99 10.44
N PRO A 160 16.17 7.88 11.15
CA PRO A 160 16.44 8.24 12.54
C PRO A 160 15.95 7.18 13.54
N SER A 161 16.67 7.06 14.65
CA SER A 161 16.39 6.16 15.78
C SER A 161 15.14 6.59 16.57
N PHE A 162 14.17 5.69 16.78
CA PHE A 162 12.99 5.89 17.63
C PHE A 162 13.01 5.01 18.89
N ASN A 163 12.52 5.55 20.00
CA ASN A 163 12.69 5.05 21.38
C ASN A 163 11.64 4.00 21.81
N ILE A 164 11.97 3.20 22.83
CA ILE A 164 11.52 1.81 23.05
C ILE A 164 10.12 1.65 23.69
N ASP A 165 9.56 2.66 24.35
CA ASP A 165 8.36 2.49 25.21
C ASP A 165 6.98 2.51 24.50
N GLN A 166 6.89 2.93 23.23
CA GLN A 166 5.60 3.01 22.52
C GLN A 166 5.19 1.69 21.82
N LYS A 167 6.04 0.65 21.86
CA LYS A 167 5.84 -0.60 21.10
C LYS A 167 4.67 -1.45 21.60
N GLU A 168 4.30 -1.37 22.88
CA GLU A 168 3.38 -2.36 23.47
C GLU A 168 1.90 -2.00 23.26
N ILE A 169 1.55 -0.72 23.38
CA ILE A 169 0.18 -0.21 23.21
C ILE A 169 -0.25 -0.20 21.73
N VAL A 170 0.70 0.07 20.82
CA VAL A 170 0.46 0.02 19.36
C VAL A 170 0.30 -1.42 18.88
N ARG A 171 1.03 -2.38 19.49
CA ARG A 171 0.94 -3.81 19.14
C ARG A 171 -0.46 -4.38 19.40
N GLU A 172 -1.07 -4.11 20.56
CA GLU A 172 -2.38 -4.67 20.90
C GLU A 172 -3.52 -4.14 20.00
N ARG A 173 -3.43 -2.89 19.53
CA ARG A 173 -4.49 -2.27 18.71
C ARG A 173 -4.46 -2.72 17.25
N ILE A 174 -3.26 -2.91 16.69
CA ILE A 174 -3.04 -3.41 15.33
C ILE A 174 -3.52 -4.86 15.17
N ILE A 175 -3.36 -5.70 16.21
CA ILE A 175 -3.83 -7.09 16.21
C ILE A 175 -5.36 -7.13 16.00
N ASN A 176 -6.13 -6.35 16.76
CA ASN A 176 -7.60 -6.41 16.75
C ASN A 176 -8.23 -5.93 15.44
N GLU A 177 -7.69 -4.89 14.80
CA GLU A 177 -8.24 -4.35 13.54
C GLU A 177 -7.94 -5.27 12.34
N ASN A 178 -6.76 -5.89 12.29
CA ASN A 178 -6.39 -6.81 11.21
C ASN A 178 -7.10 -8.17 11.34
N GLU A 179 -7.32 -8.67 12.55
CA GLU A 179 -8.13 -9.88 12.76
C GLU A 179 -9.56 -9.73 12.21
N THR A 180 -10.14 -8.54 12.36
CA THR A 180 -11.50 -8.25 11.89
C THR A 180 -11.57 -8.17 10.34
N LEU A 181 -10.58 -7.55 9.69
CA LEU A 181 -10.47 -7.48 8.22
C LEU A 181 -10.15 -8.84 7.58
N LEU A 182 -9.31 -9.65 8.22
CA LEU A 182 -8.97 -11.01 7.77
C LEU A 182 -10.12 -12.00 7.98
N ALA A 183 -11.02 -11.73 8.95
CA ALA A 183 -12.23 -12.53 9.14
C ALA A 183 -13.29 -12.27 8.07
N SER A 184 -13.43 -11.03 7.59
CA SER A 184 -14.50 -10.64 6.64
C SER A 184 -14.24 -11.00 5.18
N THR A 185 -13.01 -11.39 4.81
CA THR A 185 -12.62 -11.68 3.42
C THR A 185 -12.49 -13.17 3.11
N LYS A 186 -12.93 -14.07 4.00
CA LYS A 186 -12.68 -15.52 3.89
C LYS A 186 -13.65 -16.26 2.96
N PRO A 187 -13.20 -16.79 1.81
CA PRO A 187 -13.88 -17.93 1.19
C PRO A 187 -13.75 -19.18 2.08
N VAL A 188 -14.84 -19.94 2.21
CA VAL A 188 -15.02 -21.06 3.17
C VAL A 188 -14.05 -22.26 2.96
N ASN A 189 -13.24 -22.26 1.90
CA ASN A 189 -12.51 -23.46 1.41
C ASN A 189 -10.98 -23.49 1.65
N PHE A 190 -10.36 -22.47 2.27
CA PHE A 190 -8.91 -22.47 2.50
C PHE A 190 -8.56 -22.51 3.99
N SER A 191 -7.57 -23.33 4.35
CA SER A 191 -7.09 -23.48 5.74
C SER A 191 -6.12 -22.36 6.15
N PHE A 192 -5.45 -21.75 5.16
CA PHE A 192 -4.45 -20.71 5.35
C PHE A 192 -4.71 -19.53 4.41
N ASP A 193 -4.36 -18.33 4.85
CA ASP A 193 -4.39 -17.13 4.03
C ASP A 193 -3.21 -17.16 3.04
N ILE A 194 -2.01 -17.56 3.49
CA ILE A 194 -0.80 -17.48 2.67
C ILE A 194 0.14 -18.67 2.84
N PHE A 195 0.67 -19.20 1.74
CA PHE A 195 1.76 -20.17 1.73
C PHE A 195 3.09 -19.45 1.48
N ILE A 196 4.10 -19.67 2.31
CA ILE A 196 5.41 -19.02 2.18
C ILE A 196 6.42 -19.98 1.56
N SER A 197 6.72 -19.76 0.28
CA SER A 197 7.75 -20.47 -0.46
C SER A 197 9.09 -19.80 -0.26
N HIS A 198 10.08 -20.53 0.26
CA HIS A 198 11.42 -20.01 0.57
C HIS A 198 12.47 -21.14 0.54
N ALA A 199 13.75 -20.78 0.43
CA ALA A 199 14.83 -21.73 0.64
C ALA A 199 15.09 -21.91 2.14
N SER A 200 15.41 -23.14 2.57
CA SER A 200 15.75 -23.45 3.97
C SER A 200 16.82 -22.54 4.56
N GLU A 201 17.78 -22.13 3.74
CA GLU A 201 18.92 -21.28 4.09
C GLU A 201 18.49 -19.85 4.42
N ASP A 202 17.36 -19.39 3.88
CA ASP A 202 16.81 -18.05 4.09
C ASP A 202 15.88 -17.97 5.31
N LYS A 203 15.61 -19.12 5.95
CA LYS A 203 14.61 -19.26 7.00
C LYS A 203 14.88 -18.33 8.18
N GLU A 204 16.07 -18.43 8.76
CA GLU A 204 16.42 -17.66 9.97
C GLU A 204 16.54 -16.17 9.71
N THR A 205 17.11 -15.79 8.57
CA THR A 205 17.53 -14.39 8.31
C THR A 205 16.46 -13.56 7.61
N LEU A 206 15.62 -14.19 6.78
CA LEU A 206 14.61 -13.49 5.98
C LEU A 206 13.19 -13.89 6.38
N VAL A 207 12.94 -15.18 6.57
CA VAL A 207 11.55 -15.70 6.67
C VAL A 207 11.00 -15.61 8.08
N ASN A 208 11.74 -16.06 9.09
CA ASN A 208 11.31 -16.01 10.50
C ASN A 208 10.93 -14.59 10.93
N PRO A 209 11.70 -13.53 10.62
CA PRO A 209 11.31 -12.16 10.93
C PRO A 209 9.98 -11.74 10.29
N ILE A 210 9.73 -12.14 9.04
CA ILE A 210 8.48 -11.84 8.33
C ILE A 210 7.33 -12.59 8.98
N VAL A 211 7.54 -13.85 9.35
CA VAL A 211 6.50 -14.68 9.95
C VAL A 211 6.14 -14.20 11.35
N GLU A 212 7.10 -13.78 12.16
CA GLU A 212 6.81 -13.14 13.44
C GLU A 212 5.87 -11.94 13.26
N GLN A 213 6.08 -11.14 12.21
CA GLN A 213 5.16 -10.07 11.87
C GLN A 213 3.82 -10.61 11.38
N MET A 214 3.77 -11.59 10.46
CA MET A 214 2.50 -12.17 10.00
C MET A 214 1.65 -12.68 11.17
N LYS A 215 2.28 -13.29 12.19
CA LYS A 215 1.63 -13.73 13.42
C LYS A 215 1.05 -12.58 14.22
N ILE A 216 1.79 -11.47 14.38
CA ILE A 216 1.30 -10.25 15.02
C ILE A 216 0.11 -9.67 14.25
N TYR A 217 0.10 -9.75 12.92
CA TYR A 217 -1.01 -9.23 12.13
C TYR A 217 -2.17 -10.24 11.94
N GLY A 218 -2.14 -11.40 12.61
CA GLY A 218 -3.22 -12.37 12.59
C GLY A 218 -3.38 -13.17 11.28
N LEU A 219 -2.39 -13.12 10.38
CA LEU A 219 -2.41 -13.92 9.14
C LEU A 219 -2.26 -15.40 9.46
N LYS A 220 -3.14 -16.25 8.92
CA LYS A 220 -2.92 -17.69 8.91
C LYS A 220 -1.97 -18.03 7.79
N TYR A 221 -0.76 -18.46 8.13
CA TYR A 221 0.24 -18.82 7.13
C TYR A 221 0.61 -20.29 7.23
N TRP A 222 0.99 -20.86 6.10
CA TRP A 222 1.74 -22.10 6.03
C TRP A 222 3.17 -21.76 5.62
N TYR A 223 4.12 -22.02 6.49
CA TYR A 223 5.53 -22.06 6.15
C TYR A 223 6.18 -23.14 6.99
N ASP A 224 7.36 -23.58 6.57
CA ASP A 224 8.15 -24.61 7.23
C ASP A 224 7.70 -26.05 6.93
N ILE A 225 8.66 -26.85 6.43
CA ILE A 225 8.51 -28.28 6.26
C ILE A 225 9.38 -28.98 7.31
N GLU A 226 9.29 -28.58 8.58
CA GLU A 226 9.95 -29.30 9.68
C GLU A 226 9.27 -30.63 10.05
N GLN A 227 8.59 -31.27 9.09
CA GLN A 227 8.14 -32.65 9.22
C GLN A 227 8.39 -33.46 7.94
N ILE A 228 9.54 -33.35 7.29
CA ILE A 228 9.98 -34.40 6.35
C ILE A 228 10.64 -35.50 7.17
N ARG A 229 9.94 -36.61 7.34
CA ARG A 229 10.55 -37.84 7.85
C ARG A 229 11.19 -38.58 6.67
N LEU A 230 12.24 -39.36 6.95
CA LEU A 230 12.86 -40.26 5.96
C LEU A 230 11.77 -41.16 5.35
N GLY A 231 11.49 -40.99 4.05
CA GLY A 231 10.43 -41.70 3.32
C GLY A 231 9.26 -40.84 2.80
N ASP A 232 9.16 -39.56 3.19
CA ASP A 232 8.12 -38.66 2.68
C ASP A 232 8.39 -38.21 1.22
N ARG A 233 7.35 -38.22 0.38
CA ARG A 233 7.41 -37.58 -0.94
C ARG A 233 7.20 -36.07 -0.80
N ILE A 234 8.28 -35.30 -0.85
CA ILE A 234 8.35 -33.83 -0.72
C ILE A 234 7.25 -33.11 -1.54
N THR A 235 6.98 -33.60 -2.75
CA THR A 235 5.96 -33.08 -3.69
C THR A 235 4.52 -33.07 -3.14
N ARG A 236 4.17 -33.94 -2.19
CA ARG A 236 2.78 -34.05 -1.69
C ARG A 236 2.41 -33.00 -0.64
N LYS A 237 3.37 -32.53 0.17
CA LYS A 237 3.12 -31.58 1.27
C LYS A 237 3.08 -30.13 0.79
N ILE A 238 3.83 -29.77 -0.24
CA ILE A 238 3.79 -28.42 -0.81
C ILE A 238 2.56 -28.23 -1.70
N ASN A 239 2.19 -29.24 -2.49
CA ASN A 239 0.88 -29.27 -3.16
C ASN A 239 -0.29 -29.11 -2.16
N HIS A 240 -0.13 -29.58 -0.93
CA HIS A 240 -1.12 -29.34 0.13
C HIS A 240 -1.12 -27.87 0.58
N GLY A 241 0.05 -27.26 0.80
CA GLY A 241 0.17 -25.82 1.09
C GLY A 241 -0.44 -24.95 -0.02
N LEU A 242 -0.12 -25.24 -1.28
CA LEU A 242 -0.64 -24.54 -2.48
C LEU A 242 -2.15 -24.74 -2.70
N LYS A 243 -2.71 -25.91 -2.36
CA LYS A 243 -4.16 -26.16 -2.46
C LYS A 243 -4.96 -25.56 -1.32
N ASN A 244 -4.35 -25.41 -0.14
CA ASN A 244 -5.05 -24.98 1.08
C ASN A 244 -4.74 -23.54 1.48
N SER A 245 -3.94 -22.82 0.68
CA SER A 245 -3.65 -21.39 0.88
C SER A 245 -4.24 -20.55 -0.24
N ARG A 246 -4.76 -19.38 0.11
CA ARG A 246 -5.35 -18.44 -0.87
C ARG A 246 -4.27 -17.78 -1.73
N PHE A 247 -3.15 -17.44 -1.11
CA PHE A 247 -2.03 -16.73 -1.73
C PHE A 247 -0.71 -17.48 -1.55
N ILE A 248 0.27 -17.16 -2.39
CA ILE A 248 1.64 -17.65 -2.32
C ILE A 248 2.54 -16.44 -2.11
N PHE A 249 3.28 -16.40 -1.01
CA PHE A 249 4.39 -15.48 -0.81
C PHE A 249 5.69 -16.17 -1.21
N ALA A 250 6.33 -15.72 -2.28
CA ALA A 250 7.56 -16.32 -2.79
C ALA A 250 8.77 -15.46 -2.37
N VAL A 251 9.57 -15.97 -1.44
CA VAL A 251 10.85 -15.36 -1.01
C VAL A 251 11.94 -15.84 -1.96
N LEU A 252 12.31 -14.97 -2.89
CA LEU A 252 13.23 -15.26 -3.98
C LEU A 252 14.62 -14.69 -3.66
N THR A 253 15.58 -15.59 -3.56
CA THR A 253 17.02 -15.33 -3.41
C THR A 253 17.80 -16.10 -4.48
N THR A 254 19.09 -15.82 -4.63
CA THR A 254 19.98 -16.65 -5.47
C THR A 254 20.08 -18.09 -4.96
N THR A 255 19.83 -18.33 -3.68
CA THR A 255 19.74 -19.69 -3.11
C THR A 255 18.43 -20.37 -3.51
N PHE A 256 17.32 -19.64 -3.53
CA PHE A 256 16.01 -20.14 -3.97
C PHE A 256 16.03 -20.62 -5.42
N ILE A 257 16.55 -19.79 -6.35
CA ILE A 257 16.55 -20.12 -7.78
C ILE A 257 17.41 -21.34 -8.14
N LYS A 258 18.35 -21.71 -7.26
CA LYS A 258 19.18 -22.92 -7.39
C LYS A 258 18.44 -24.20 -6.98
N LYS A 259 17.19 -24.14 -6.51
CA LYS A 259 16.37 -25.29 -6.13
C LYS A 259 15.40 -25.64 -7.28
N PRO A 260 15.68 -26.67 -8.11
CA PRO A 260 14.88 -26.93 -9.31
C PRO A 260 13.41 -27.21 -9.04
N TRP A 261 13.10 -27.89 -7.93
CA TRP A 261 11.72 -28.24 -7.57
C TRP A 261 10.90 -27.03 -7.08
N ALA A 262 11.48 -26.12 -6.30
CA ALA A 262 10.79 -24.94 -5.78
C ALA A 262 10.48 -23.97 -6.92
N MET A 263 11.40 -23.90 -7.89
CA MET A 263 11.23 -23.12 -9.12
C MET A 263 10.09 -23.62 -9.99
N GLN A 264 9.98 -24.93 -10.21
CA GLN A 264 8.87 -25.51 -10.98
C GLN A 264 7.49 -25.16 -10.38
N GLU A 265 7.37 -25.13 -9.05
CA GLU A 265 6.12 -24.78 -8.38
C GLU A 265 5.78 -23.29 -8.53
N ILE A 266 6.76 -22.40 -8.36
CA ILE A 266 6.56 -20.96 -8.55
C ILE A 266 6.23 -20.64 -10.02
N GLU A 267 6.95 -21.22 -10.98
CA GLU A 267 6.65 -21.03 -12.40
C GLU A 267 5.27 -21.57 -12.77
N SER A 268 4.86 -22.72 -12.23
CA SER A 268 3.50 -23.24 -12.44
C SER A 268 2.43 -22.29 -11.87
N ALA A 269 2.67 -21.72 -10.68
CA ALA A 269 1.76 -20.76 -10.07
C ALA A 269 1.67 -19.46 -10.88
N LEU A 270 2.80 -18.92 -11.33
CA LEU A 270 2.86 -17.71 -12.17
C LEU A 270 2.16 -17.91 -13.51
N ASN A 271 2.40 -19.05 -14.19
CA ASN A 271 1.70 -19.37 -15.43
C ASN A 271 0.17 -19.44 -15.22
N LYS A 272 -0.27 -20.02 -14.09
CA LYS A 272 -1.70 -20.07 -13.75
C LYS A 272 -2.29 -18.68 -13.47
N GLU A 273 -1.54 -17.73 -12.90
CA GLU A 273 -1.99 -16.33 -12.82
C GLU A 273 -2.16 -15.73 -14.21
N THR A 274 -1.21 -15.95 -15.12
CA THR A 274 -1.29 -15.48 -16.52
C THR A 274 -2.53 -16.03 -17.22
N ASP A 275 -2.82 -17.32 -17.07
CA ASP A 275 -3.97 -17.97 -17.71
C ASP A 275 -5.32 -17.52 -17.12
N SER A 276 -5.37 -17.31 -15.80
CA SER A 276 -6.63 -16.99 -15.08
C SER A 276 -6.92 -15.49 -14.95
N GLY A 277 -5.92 -14.63 -15.17
CA GLY A 277 -6.00 -13.18 -14.92
C GLY A 277 -6.13 -12.79 -13.44
N SER A 278 -6.12 -13.75 -12.52
CA SER A 278 -6.24 -13.54 -11.08
C SER A 278 -4.85 -13.51 -10.44
N THR A 279 -4.61 -12.60 -9.49
CA THR A 279 -3.30 -12.50 -8.82
C THR A 279 -3.33 -13.19 -7.47
N PHE A 280 -2.49 -14.21 -7.31
CA PHE A 280 -2.34 -14.96 -6.07
C PHE A 280 -0.88 -15.28 -5.71
N VAL A 281 0.11 -14.82 -6.49
CA VAL A 281 1.54 -14.92 -6.19
C VAL A 281 2.08 -13.53 -5.85
N PHE A 282 2.66 -13.40 -4.65
CA PHE A 282 3.33 -12.21 -4.14
C PHE A 282 4.84 -12.47 -4.05
N PRO A 283 5.60 -12.07 -5.08
CA PRO A 283 7.05 -12.25 -5.11
C PRO A 283 7.76 -11.20 -4.23
N MET A 284 8.75 -11.64 -3.46
CA MET A 284 9.74 -10.80 -2.79
C MET A 284 11.14 -11.17 -3.27
N LEU A 285 11.91 -10.19 -3.74
CA LEU A 285 13.29 -10.37 -4.18
C LEU A 285 14.23 -9.88 -3.07
N ALA A 286 15.16 -10.73 -2.65
CA ALA A 286 16.19 -10.42 -1.68
C ALA A 286 17.59 -10.60 -2.27
N GLY A 287 18.55 -9.83 -1.75
CA GLY A 287 19.92 -9.75 -2.26
C GLY A 287 20.27 -8.40 -2.88
N THR A 288 21.51 -8.29 -3.32
CA THR A 288 22.08 -7.15 -4.04
C THR A 288 21.39 -6.91 -5.37
N TYR A 289 21.64 -5.75 -6.00
CA TYR A 289 21.07 -5.44 -7.32
C TYR A 289 21.35 -6.55 -8.35
N ASN A 290 22.59 -7.03 -8.42
CA ASN A 290 22.99 -8.07 -9.39
C ASN A 290 22.30 -9.40 -9.11
N GLU A 291 22.20 -9.79 -7.84
CA GLU A 291 21.47 -11.00 -7.44
C GLU A 291 19.98 -10.91 -7.79
N ARG A 292 19.37 -9.74 -7.63
CA ARG A 292 17.98 -9.51 -8.05
C ARG A 292 17.82 -9.57 -9.57
N GLN A 293 18.79 -9.06 -10.34
CA GLN A 293 18.78 -9.22 -11.80
C GLN A 293 18.92 -10.69 -12.20
N GLU A 294 19.81 -11.45 -11.55
CA GLU A 294 19.95 -12.89 -11.78
C GLU A 294 18.63 -13.66 -11.53
N ILE A 295 17.90 -13.30 -10.48
CA ILE A 295 16.57 -13.87 -10.19
C ILE A 295 15.57 -13.53 -11.30
N LEU A 296 15.52 -12.28 -11.75
CA LEU A 296 14.61 -11.83 -12.82
C LEU A 296 14.96 -12.46 -14.18
N ASP A 297 16.24 -12.73 -14.43
CA ASP A 297 16.71 -13.44 -15.62
C ASP A 297 16.28 -14.92 -15.60
N HIS A 298 16.27 -15.54 -14.43
CA HIS A 298 15.78 -16.92 -14.25
C HIS A 298 14.25 -17.02 -14.34
N ILE A 299 13.51 -16.04 -13.81
CA ILE A 299 12.04 -16.04 -13.80
C ILE A 299 11.51 -14.85 -14.61
N ASN A 300 11.53 -14.97 -15.93
CA ASN A 300 11.15 -13.88 -16.84
C ASN A 300 9.73 -13.33 -16.59
N LEU A 301 8.79 -14.15 -16.12
CA LEU A 301 7.43 -13.73 -15.77
C LEU A 301 7.38 -12.67 -14.65
N LEU A 302 8.47 -12.49 -13.89
CA LEU A 302 8.56 -11.49 -12.83
C LEU A 302 8.96 -10.09 -13.33
N ARG A 303 9.47 -9.95 -14.55
CA ARG A 303 9.90 -8.63 -15.07
C ARG A 303 8.75 -7.65 -15.19
N ASP A 304 7.60 -8.16 -15.62
CA ASP A 304 6.38 -7.38 -15.81
C ASP A 304 5.41 -7.52 -14.62
N LYS A 305 5.84 -8.18 -13.54
CA LYS A 305 5.08 -8.36 -12.32
C LYS A 305 5.65 -7.53 -11.17
N LEU A 306 4.77 -6.79 -10.50
CA LEU A 306 5.16 -6.00 -9.34
C LEU A 306 5.61 -6.93 -8.20
N HIS A 307 6.77 -6.64 -7.61
CA HIS A 307 7.38 -7.44 -6.58
C HIS A 307 7.84 -6.58 -5.40
N ILE A 308 7.94 -7.20 -4.23
CA ILE A 308 8.50 -6.60 -3.03
C ILE A 308 10.02 -6.74 -3.08
N VAL A 309 10.76 -5.75 -2.62
CA VAL A 309 12.22 -5.86 -2.44
C VAL A 309 12.49 -5.92 -0.95
N TRP A 310 13.30 -6.89 -0.52
CA TRP A 310 13.72 -7.00 0.87
C TRP A 310 14.54 -5.77 1.28
N ASN A 311 14.11 -5.11 2.35
CA ASN A 311 14.69 -3.87 2.87
C ASN A 311 15.04 -3.94 4.37
N ASN A 312 15.21 -5.14 4.91
CA ASN A 312 15.40 -5.38 6.35
C ASN A 312 14.25 -4.87 7.24
N ASN A 313 13.04 -4.66 6.69
CA ASN A 313 11.85 -4.27 7.45
C ASN A 313 10.71 -5.30 7.26
N PRO A 314 10.69 -6.37 8.09
CA PRO A 314 9.67 -7.41 7.98
C PRO A 314 8.25 -6.90 8.18
N GLU A 315 8.06 -5.87 9.02
CA GLU A 315 6.73 -5.31 9.30
C GLU A 315 6.15 -4.64 8.05
N GLU A 316 6.97 -3.88 7.32
CA GLU A 316 6.56 -3.23 6.09
C GLU A 316 6.16 -4.25 5.01
N ILE A 317 6.91 -5.35 4.91
CA ILE A 317 6.62 -6.44 3.97
C ILE A 317 5.25 -7.05 4.29
N VAL A 318 4.99 -7.34 5.56
CA VAL A 318 3.70 -7.91 5.98
C VAL A 318 2.55 -6.95 5.73
N LYS A 319 2.72 -5.64 5.96
CA LYS A 319 1.70 -4.63 5.60
C LYS A 319 1.39 -4.63 4.10
N LYS A 320 2.42 -4.71 3.24
CA LYS A 320 2.24 -4.80 1.78
C LYS A 320 1.48 -6.07 1.37
N ILE A 321 1.77 -7.20 2.02
CA ILE A 321 1.07 -8.47 1.78
C ILE A 321 -0.41 -8.35 2.17
N ILE A 322 -0.72 -7.82 3.36
CA ILE A 322 -2.10 -7.64 3.82
C ILE A 322 -2.88 -6.73 2.88
N GLN A 323 -2.25 -5.64 2.42
CA GLN A 323 -2.84 -4.74 1.44
C GLN A 323 -3.15 -5.47 0.12
N ALA A 324 -2.23 -6.30 -0.38
CA ALA A 324 -2.42 -7.07 -1.59
C ALA A 324 -3.55 -8.11 -1.45
N ILE A 325 -3.69 -8.74 -0.28
CA ILE A 325 -4.77 -9.69 0.04
C ILE A 325 -6.13 -8.98 0.07
N ALA A 326 -6.20 -7.76 0.60
CA ALA A 326 -7.46 -7.03 0.77
C ALA A 326 -8.09 -6.53 -0.54
N VAL A 327 -7.30 -6.43 -1.62
CA VAL A 327 -7.76 -5.94 -2.94
C VAL A 327 -8.03 -7.07 -3.95
N GLN A 328 -7.93 -8.34 -3.55
CA GLN A 328 -8.18 -9.55 -4.36
C GLN A 328 -9.46 -10.25 -3.90
#